data_AF-A0A249T232-F1
#
_entry.id   AF-A0A249T232-F1
#
_cell.length_a   1.000
_cell.length_b   1.000
_cell.length_c   1.000
_cell.angle_alpha   90.00
_cell.angle_beta   90.00
_cell.angle_gamma   90.00
#
_symmetry.space_group_name_H-M   'P 1'
#
loop_
_entity.id
_entity.type
_entity.pdbx_description
1 polymer ?
#
loop_
_entity_poly.entity_id
_entity_poly.type
_entity_poly.pdbx_seq_one_letter_code
_entity_poly.pdbx_strand_id
1 'polypeptide(L)'
;MLLFFTRAGQVASKVYDATERAVIGRILHRTPDTRIQGRIKLVFDFLFFQILFTVPELCSAFYFRSYTDVALVTLLLFVLLVGMRILQTGMSGLSSAYVAAYSTMGLAILSSYFNGQDISVMYSVMWVMSILFCFITTSLGNTLVLTSLLCGYLCVVSYMRASGISPTGLFFHDVYPACSEWLDPIFMVLYILLMIRILGRHYANILLLEQQRALHQQQQHSSLVNQQLTKHFLLVKGLSRSGQSEYMAGNHELLDARFSEIARQCETAIDILSQGSPLLQEPDTV
;
A
#
# COMPACT_ATOMS: atom_id res chain seq x y z
N MET A 1 19.77 9.97 27.91
CA MET A 1 18.50 9.60 27.25
C MET A 1 18.59 9.64 25.72
N LEU A 2 18.94 10.77 25.10
CA LEU A 2 19.07 10.91 23.63
C LEU A 2 20.04 9.90 22.98
N LEU A 3 21.22 9.65 23.58
CA LEU A 3 22.18 8.65 23.08
C LEU A 3 21.65 7.20 23.12
N PHE A 4 20.74 6.91 24.05
CA PHE A 4 20.14 5.58 24.18
C PHE A 4 19.08 5.38 23.09
N PHE A 5 18.28 6.41 22.82
CA PHE A 5 17.32 6.43 21.71
C PHE A 5 18.00 6.36 20.34
N THR A 6 19.11 7.07 20.12
CA THR A 6 19.83 7.00 18.84
C THR A 6 20.48 5.64 18.62
N ARG A 7 21.06 5.03 19.66
CA ARG A 7 21.60 3.66 19.58
C ARG A 7 20.50 2.62 19.38
N ALA A 8 19.39 2.72 20.10
CA ALA A 8 18.23 1.85 19.92
C ALA A 8 17.66 1.95 18.49
N GLY A 9 17.55 3.18 17.95
CA GLY A 9 17.13 3.41 16.57
C GLY A 9 18.08 2.79 15.54
N GLN A 10 19.40 2.86 15.75
CA GLN A 10 20.39 2.23 14.88
C GLN A 10 20.28 0.69 14.91
N VAL A 11 20.06 0.10 16.09
CA VAL A 11 19.87 -1.35 16.22
C VAL A 11 18.57 -1.77 15.53
N ALA A 12 17.47 -1.04 15.76
CA ALA A 12 16.18 -1.32 15.13
C ALA A 12 16.26 -1.24 13.61
N SER A 13 16.95 -0.24 13.06
CA SER A 13 17.18 -0.12 11.62
C SER A 13 18.01 -1.28 11.08
N LYS A 14 19.08 -1.69 11.76
CA LYS A 14 19.89 -2.85 11.34
C LYS A 14 19.10 -4.15 11.37
N VAL A 15 18.28 -4.37 12.40
CA VAL A 15 17.43 -5.56 12.50
C VAL A 15 16.39 -5.56 11.39
N TYR A 16 15.74 -4.42 11.14
CA TYR A 16 14.78 -4.28 10.05
C TYR A 16 15.43 -4.57 8.69
N ASP A 17 16.56 -3.93 8.36
CA ASP A 17 17.24 -4.10 7.07
C ASP A 17 17.77 -5.52 6.87
N ALA A 18 18.29 -6.14 7.92
CA ALA A 18 18.76 -7.52 7.88
C ALA A 18 17.59 -8.48 7.64
N THR A 19 16.46 -8.25 8.32
CA THR A 19 15.26 -9.07 8.18
C THR A 19 14.61 -8.87 6.80
N GLU A 20 14.57 -7.63 6.30
CA GLU A 20 14.06 -7.29 4.97
C GLU A 20 14.86 -8.03 3.89
N ARG A 21 16.19 -7.95 3.94
CA ARG A 21 17.06 -8.65 2.99
C ARG A 21 16.92 -10.17 3.08
N ALA A 22 16.78 -10.72 4.28
CA ALA A 22 16.66 -12.16 4.49
C ALA A 22 15.33 -12.74 4.00
N VAL A 23 14.23 -12.00 4.16
CA VAL A 23 12.87 -12.47 3.84
C VAL A 23 12.48 -12.10 2.42
N ILE A 24 12.51 -10.82 2.07
CA ILE A 24 11.99 -10.33 0.77
C ILE A 24 13.07 -9.97 -0.25
N GLY A 25 14.34 -9.85 0.14
CA GLY A 25 15.42 -9.40 -0.75
C GLY A 25 15.55 -10.19 -2.07
N ARG A 26 15.43 -11.52 -2.02
CA ARG A 26 15.49 -12.36 -3.23
C ARG A 26 14.29 -12.17 -4.16
N ILE A 27 13.10 -11.93 -3.61
CA ILE A 27 11.85 -11.83 -4.37
C ILE A 27 11.72 -10.43 -4.99
N LEU A 28 12.15 -9.41 -4.26
CA LEU A 28 12.14 -8.04 -4.73
C LEU A 28 13.00 -7.89 -6.00
N HIS A 29 14.18 -8.50 -6.05
CA HIS A 29 15.04 -8.49 -7.24
C HIS A 29 14.45 -9.26 -8.44
N ARG A 30 13.63 -10.28 -8.21
CA ARG A 30 13.05 -11.11 -9.27
C ARG A 30 11.77 -10.53 -9.87
N THR A 31 11.10 -9.63 -9.15
CA THR A 31 9.81 -9.08 -9.54
C THR A 31 10.00 -7.79 -10.34
N PRO A 32 9.63 -7.72 -11.64
CA PRO A 32 9.85 -6.51 -12.45
C PRO A 32 8.79 -5.42 -12.21
N ASP A 33 7.60 -5.78 -11.71
CA ASP A 33 6.49 -4.85 -11.50
C ASP A 33 6.61 -4.14 -10.14
N THR A 34 6.75 -2.81 -10.19
CA THR A 34 6.82 -1.90 -9.03
C THR A 34 5.60 -2.02 -8.12
N ARG A 35 4.42 -2.32 -8.67
CA ARG A 35 3.18 -2.48 -7.89
C ARG A 35 3.23 -3.73 -7.01
N ILE A 36 3.71 -4.83 -7.57
CA ILE A 36 3.81 -6.11 -6.85
C ILE A 36 4.89 -6.01 -5.78
N GLN A 37 6.02 -5.37 -6.09
CA GLN A 37 7.07 -5.06 -5.12
C GLN A 37 6.53 -4.24 -3.93
N GLY A 38 5.74 -3.20 -4.18
CA GLY A 38 5.13 -2.38 -3.13
C GLY A 38 4.18 -3.16 -2.22
N ARG A 39 3.39 -4.09 -2.79
CA ARG A 39 2.51 -4.98 -2.01
C ARG A 39 3.30 -5.96 -1.14
N ILE A 40 4.33 -6.61 -1.70
CA ILE A 40 5.19 -7.55 -0.95
C ILE A 40 5.85 -6.83 0.22
N LYS A 41 6.36 -5.62 -0.01
CA LYS A 41 6.98 -4.80 1.03
C LYS A 41 5.98 -4.41 2.13
N LEU A 42 4.75 -4.06 1.76
CA LEU A 42 3.68 -3.74 2.72
C LEU A 42 3.27 -4.96 3.57
N VAL A 43 3.20 -6.15 2.97
CA VAL A 43 2.93 -7.40 3.70
C VAL A 43 4.07 -7.73 4.66
N PHE A 44 5.32 -7.57 4.22
CA PHE A 44 6.50 -7.73 5.07
C PHE A 44 6.48 -6.78 6.27
N ASP A 45 6.18 -5.49 6.05
CA ASP A 45 6.12 -4.53 7.16
C ASP A 45 5.06 -4.93 8.18
N PHE A 46 3.86 -5.28 7.71
CA PHE A 46 2.77 -5.68 8.59
C PHE A 46 3.19 -6.87 9.46
N LEU A 47 3.72 -7.94 8.85
CA LEU A 47 4.19 -9.11 9.58
C LEU A 47 5.33 -8.78 10.55
N PHE A 48 6.32 -8.00 10.11
CA PHE A 48 7.47 -7.63 10.93
C PHE A 48 7.05 -6.83 12.16
N PHE A 49 6.22 -5.80 11.99
CA PHE A 49 5.76 -4.99 13.11
C PHE A 49 4.79 -5.75 14.01
N GLN A 50 3.92 -6.60 13.44
CA GLN A 50 3.04 -7.43 14.26
C GLN A 50 3.86 -8.39 15.13
N ILE A 51 4.86 -9.06 14.58
CA ILE A 51 5.80 -9.90 15.35
C ILE A 51 6.51 -9.08 16.43
N LEU A 52 6.97 -7.88 16.09
CA LEU A 52 7.65 -6.98 17.03
C LEU A 52 6.75 -6.59 18.21
N PHE A 53 5.43 -6.42 17.99
CA PHE A 53 4.47 -6.12 19.06
C PHE A 53 4.03 -7.34 19.86
N THR A 54 3.90 -8.49 19.21
CA THR A 54 3.52 -9.75 19.86
C THR A 54 4.61 -10.25 20.82
N VAL A 55 5.89 -9.95 20.59
CA VAL A 55 6.97 -10.38 21.50
C VAL A 55 6.87 -9.75 22.90
N PRO A 56 6.76 -8.42 23.07
CA PRO A 56 6.50 -7.80 24.37
C PRO A 56 5.22 -8.32 25.03
N GLU A 57 4.15 -8.51 24.26
CA GLU A 57 2.87 -9.02 24.74
C GLU A 57 3.01 -10.45 25.31
N LEU A 58 3.78 -11.30 24.62
CA LEU A 58 4.11 -12.64 25.09
C LEU A 58 4.92 -12.59 26.39
N CYS A 59 5.91 -11.71 26.48
CA CYS A 59 6.68 -11.50 27.70
C CYS A 59 5.79 -11.04 28.87
N SER A 60 4.84 -10.14 28.64
CA SER A 60 3.88 -9.74 29.67
C SER A 60 2.95 -10.88 30.07
N ALA A 61 2.46 -11.67 29.11
CA ALA A 61 1.60 -12.83 29.40
C ALA A 61 2.33 -13.87 30.27
N PHE A 62 3.61 -14.12 30.00
CA PHE A 62 4.47 -14.96 30.84
C PHE A 62 4.67 -14.37 32.24
N TYR A 63 4.86 -13.05 32.35
CA TYR A 63 5.06 -12.36 33.63
C TYR A 63 3.82 -12.46 34.52
N PHE A 64 2.62 -12.25 33.96
CA PHE A 64 1.36 -12.33 34.69
C PHE A 64 0.81 -13.76 34.85
N ARG A 65 1.50 -14.78 34.31
CA ARG A 65 1.12 -16.20 34.39
C ARG A 65 -0.27 -16.51 33.82
N SER A 66 -0.76 -15.72 32.87
CA SER A 66 -2.01 -16.03 32.15
C SER A 66 -1.76 -17.14 31.13
N TYR A 67 -2.04 -18.39 31.49
CA TYR A 67 -1.79 -19.54 30.61
C TYR A 67 -2.57 -19.49 29.30
N THR A 68 -3.78 -18.93 29.34
CA THR A 68 -4.64 -18.76 28.16
C THR A 68 -4.05 -17.73 27.18
N ASP A 69 -3.64 -16.57 27.69
CA ASP A 69 -3.01 -15.53 26.85
C ASP A 69 -1.67 -16.01 26.31
N VAL A 70 -0.86 -16.72 27.12
CA VAL A 70 0.39 -17.32 26.65
C VAL A 70 0.14 -18.27 25.48
N ALA A 71 -0.89 -19.13 25.56
CA ALA A 71 -1.21 -20.07 24.49
C ALA A 71 -1.65 -19.36 23.20
N LEU A 72 -2.55 -18.38 23.32
CA LEU A 72 -3.08 -17.61 22.19
C LEU A 72 -2.03 -16.73 21.51
N VAL A 73 -1.22 -16.01 22.30
CA VAL A 73 -0.16 -15.12 21.80
C VAL A 73 0.98 -15.95 21.18
N THR A 74 1.32 -17.12 21.76
CA THR A 74 2.29 -18.05 21.15
C THR A 74 1.79 -18.58 19.81
N LEU A 75 0.50 -18.93 19.72
CA LEU A 75 -0.12 -19.36 18.48
C LEU A 75 -0.10 -18.25 17.42
N LEU A 76 -0.39 -17.00 17.82
CA LEU A 76 -0.29 -15.84 16.94
C LEU A 76 1.12 -15.64 16.40
N LEU A 77 2.12 -15.69 17.28
CA LEU A 77 3.52 -15.55 16.90
C LEU A 77 3.93 -16.65 15.91
N PHE A 78 3.51 -17.89 16.15
CA PHE A 78 3.78 -19.01 15.26
C PHE A 78 3.18 -18.78 13.86
N VAL A 79 1.92 -18.35 13.78
CA VAL A 79 1.26 -18.11 12.48
C VAL A 79 1.91 -16.93 11.73
N LEU A 80 2.30 -15.86 12.43
CA LEU A 80 3.01 -14.73 11.82
C LEU A 80 4.39 -15.14 11.28
N LEU A 81 5.12 -15.98 12.00
CA LEU A 81 6.40 -16.54 11.54
C LEU A 81 6.21 -17.45 10.33
N VAL A 82 5.15 -18.27 10.30
CA VAL A 82 4.77 -19.05 9.11
C VAL A 82 4.44 -18.12 7.94
N GLY A 83 3.71 -17.03 8.18
CA GLY A 83 3.44 -15.99 7.18
C GLY A 83 4.72 -15.40 6.58
N MET A 84 5.72 -15.12 7.42
CA MET A 84 7.05 -14.64 6.97
C MET A 84 7.79 -15.70 6.14
N ARG A 85 7.68 -16.98 6.51
CA ARG A 85 8.26 -18.09 5.73
C ARG A 85 7.58 -18.25 4.38
N ILE A 86 6.25 -18.18 4.33
CA ILE A 86 5.49 -18.22 3.06
C ILE A 86 5.94 -17.05 2.18
N LEU A 87 6.03 -15.84 2.75
CA LEU A 87 6.52 -14.68 2.02
C LEU A 87 7.94 -14.90 1.49
N GLN A 88 8.84 -15.54 2.25
CA GLN A 88 10.21 -15.86 1.81
C GLN A 88 10.28 -16.85 0.63
N THR A 89 9.33 -17.77 0.51
CA THR A 89 9.32 -18.76 -0.59
C THR A 89 8.92 -18.19 -1.95
N GLY A 90 8.46 -16.93 -2.00
CA GLY A 90 8.02 -16.30 -3.25
C GLY A 90 6.68 -16.81 -3.75
N MET A 91 5.94 -17.58 -2.95
CA MET A 91 4.51 -17.80 -3.17
C MET A 91 3.81 -16.44 -3.23
N SER A 92 2.75 -16.34 -4.03
CA SER A 92 2.09 -15.06 -4.34
C SER A 92 1.90 -14.22 -3.06
N GLY A 93 2.30 -12.95 -3.08
CA GLY A 93 2.18 -12.07 -1.90
C GLY A 93 0.75 -11.96 -1.35
N LEU A 94 -0.24 -12.35 -2.17
CA LEU A 94 -1.64 -12.52 -1.79
C LEU A 94 -1.84 -13.65 -0.77
N SER A 95 -1.20 -14.80 -0.95
CA SER A 95 -1.33 -15.95 -0.03
C SER A 95 -0.82 -15.61 1.37
N SER A 96 0.35 -14.97 1.47
CA SER A 96 0.87 -14.50 2.76
C SER A 96 -0.01 -13.42 3.38
N ALA A 97 -0.60 -12.53 2.57
CA ALA A 97 -1.51 -11.50 3.05
C ALA A 97 -2.80 -12.10 3.61
N TYR A 98 -3.36 -13.12 2.96
CA TYR A 98 -4.53 -13.83 3.46
C TYR A 98 -4.25 -14.51 4.79
N VAL A 99 -3.16 -15.29 4.86
CA VAL A 99 -2.80 -15.97 6.11
C VAL A 99 -2.66 -14.94 7.23
N ALA A 100 -1.92 -13.85 7.00
CA ALA A 100 -1.70 -12.81 8.00
C ALA A 100 -3.01 -12.10 8.44
N ALA A 101 -3.87 -11.72 7.50
CA ALA A 101 -5.13 -11.05 7.82
C ALA A 101 -6.09 -11.97 8.58
N TYR A 102 -6.39 -13.14 8.02
CA TYR A 102 -7.35 -14.08 8.61
C TYR A 102 -6.86 -14.63 9.95
N SER A 103 -5.55 -14.91 10.10
CA SER A 103 -5.02 -15.37 11.38
C SER A 103 -5.10 -14.30 12.46
N THR A 104 -4.70 -13.07 12.12
CA THR A 104 -4.73 -11.95 13.09
C THR A 104 -6.16 -11.65 13.51
N MET A 105 -7.11 -11.71 12.57
CA MET A 105 -8.54 -11.52 12.85
C MET A 105 -9.10 -12.65 13.71
N GLY A 106 -8.90 -13.90 13.29
CA GLY A 106 -9.43 -15.07 13.99
C GLY A 106 -8.87 -15.18 15.41
N LEU A 107 -7.58 -14.89 15.59
CA LEU A 107 -6.95 -14.91 16.92
C LEU A 107 -7.40 -13.75 17.80
N ALA A 108 -7.62 -12.55 17.25
CA ALA A 108 -8.21 -11.45 18.01
C ALA A 108 -9.66 -11.78 18.45
N ILE A 109 -10.45 -12.46 17.61
CA ILE A 109 -11.78 -12.94 17.98
C ILE A 109 -11.71 -14.03 19.06
N LEU A 110 -10.83 -15.01 18.90
CA LEU A 110 -10.60 -16.06 19.91
C LEU A 110 -10.15 -15.46 21.24
N SER A 111 -9.21 -14.53 21.23
CA SER A 111 -8.72 -13.87 22.45
C SER A 111 -9.82 -13.06 23.13
N SER A 112 -10.59 -12.27 22.37
CA SER A 112 -11.78 -11.59 22.88
C SER A 112 -12.78 -12.56 23.51
N TYR A 113 -13.04 -13.71 22.87
CA TYR A 113 -13.97 -14.72 23.38
C TYR A 113 -13.47 -15.36 24.69
N PHE A 114 -12.20 -15.76 24.75
CA PHE A 114 -11.59 -16.37 25.95
C PHE A 114 -11.46 -15.37 27.11
N ASN A 115 -11.29 -14.07 26.82
CA ASN A 115 -11.28 -13.00 27.81
C ASN A 115 -12.69 -12.46 28.12
N GLY A 116 -13.69 -13.35 28.18
CA GLY A 116 -15.03 -12.99 28.64
C GLY A 116 -15.83 -12.13 27.66
N GLN A 117 -15.61 -12.31 26.35
CA GLN A 117 -16.20 -11.50 25.29
C GLN A 117 -15.80 -10.02 25.39
N ASP A 118 -14.54 -9.75 25.69
CA ASP A 118 -14.06 -8.37 25.81
C ASP A 118 -14.10 -7.67 24.45
N ILE A 119 -14.77 -6.52 24.40
CA ILE A 119 -14.86 -5.65 23.21
C ILE A 119 -14.08 -4.36 23.48
N SER A 120 -12.99 -4.45 24.24
CA SER A 120 -12.10 -3.33 24.50
C SER A 120 -11.52 -2.77 23.20
N VAL A 121 -11.01 -1.55 23.31
CA VAL A 121 -10.45 -0.82 22.17
C VAL A 121 -9.23 -1.53 21.59
N MET A 122 -8.49 -2.30 22.40
CA MET A 122 -7.34 -3.09 21.94
C MET A 122 -7.75 -4.13 20.88
N TYR A 123 -8.74 -4.97 21.18
CA TYR A 123 -9.23 -5.97 20.23
C TYR A 123 -9.90 -5.33 19.01
N SER A 124 -10.65 -4.24 19.25
CA SER A 124 -11.29 -3.47 18.18
C SER A 124 -10.27 -2.93 17.18
N VAL A 125 -9.14 -2.39 17.67
CA VAL A 125 -8.05 -1.91 16.83
C VAL A 125 -7.43 -3.05 16.03
N MET A 126 -7.17 -4.22 16.64
CA MET A 126 -6.66 -5.39 15.92
C MET A 126 -7.60 -5.86 14.80
N TRP A 127 -8.92 -5.86 15.04
CA TRP A 127 -9.91 -6.20 14.02
C TRP A 127 -9.88 -5.21 12.85
N VAL A 128 -9.90 -3.91 13.15
CA VAL A 128 -9.85 -2.86 12.13
C VAL A 128 -8.54 -2.89 11.35
N MET A 129 -7.40 -3.11 12.01
CA MET A 129 -6.08 -3.28 11.38
C MET A 129 -6.11 -4.43 10.38
N SER A 130 -6.67 -5.58 10.76
CA SER A 130 -6.75 -6.74 9.88
C SER A 130 -7.65 -6.51 8.67
N ILE A 131 -8.82 -5.90 8.88
CA ILE A 131 -9.75 -5.53 7.79
C ILE A 131 -9.07 -4.55 6.82
N LEU A 132 -8.43 -3.50 7.33
CA LEU A 132 -7.75 -2.50 6.53
C LEU A 132 -6.58 -3.10 5.76
N PHE A 133 -5.78 -3.93 6.41
CA PHE A 133 -4.67 -4.63 5.76
C PHE A 133 -5.17 -5.55 4.64
N CYS A 134 -6.25 -6.30 4.89
CA CYS A 134 -6.90 -7.14 3.88
C CYS A 134 -7.39 -6.31 2.69
N PHE A 135 -8.00 -5.15 2.95
CA PHE A 135 -8.46 -4.21 1.91
C PHE A 135 -7.34 -3.72 1.00
N ILE A 136 -6.21 -3.33 1.59
CA ILE A 136 -5.06 -2.79 0.85
C ILE A 136 -4.34 -3.86 0.01
N THR A 137 -4.20 -5.07 0.57
CA THR A 137 -3.34 -6.11 -0.01
C THR A 137 -4.05 -7.02 -0.99
N THR A 138 -5.34 -7.29 -0.80
CA THR A 138 -6.07 -8.34 -1.51
C THR A 138 -7.15 -7.77 -2.44
N SER A 139 -8.42 -8.04 -2.14
CA SER A 139 -9.60 -7.69 -2.94
C SER A 139 -10.75 -7.31 -2.03
N LEU A 140 -11.62 -6.41 -2.51
CA LEU A 140 -12.79 -5.93 -1.78
C LEU A 140 -13.71 -7.07 -1.29
N GLY A 141 -13.86 -8.14 -2.07
CA GLY A 141 -14.66 -9.31 -1.67
C GLY A 141 -14.17 -9.97 -0.37
N ASN A 142 -12.86 -10.17 -0.23
CA ASN A 142 -12.29 -10.76 0.98
C ASN A 142 -12.39 -9.84 2.20
N THR A 143 -12.28 -8.53 1.99
CA THR A 143 -12.55 -7.54 3.05
C THR A 143 -14.00 -7.63 3.50
N LEU A 144 -14.96 -7.74 2.59
CA LEU A 144 -16.37 -7.91 2.94
C LEU A 144 -16.61 -9.19 3.73
N VAL A 145 -15.95 -10.30 3.37
CA VAL A 145 -16.01 -11.55 4.13
C VAL A 145 -15.47 -11.35 5.56
N LEU A 146 -14.30 -10.72 5.72
CA LEU A 146 -13.73 -10.43 7.05
C LEU A 146 -14.65 -9.53 7.90
N THR A 147 -15.20 -8.49 7.29
CA THR A 147 -16.12 -7.56 7.96
C THR A 147 -17.44 -8.23 8.32
N SER A 148 -17.97 -9.07 7.44
CA SER A 148 -19.18 -9.86 7.70
C SER A 148 -18.96 -10.86 8.83
N LEU A 149 -17.79 -11.51 8.87
CA LEU A 149 -17.40 -12.41 9.95
C LEU A 149 -17.31 -11.67 11.28
N LEU A 150 -16.71 -10.46 11.31
CA LEU A 150 -16.69 -9.62 12.51
C LEU A 150 -18.09 -9.22 12.96
N CYS A 151 -18.92 -8.76 12.03
CA CYS A 151 -20.29 -8.35 12.32
C CYS A 151 -21.10 -9.52 12.90
N GLY A 152 -20.98 -10.71 12.31
CA GLY A 152 -21.58 -11.93 12.83
C GLY A 152 -21.12 -12.26 14.25
N TYR A 153 -19.81 -12.17 14.53
CA TYR A 153 -19.27 -12.34 15.87
C TYR A 153 -19.87 -11.33 16.86
N LEU A 154 -19.91 -10.05 16.52
CA LEU A 154 -20.46 -8.99 17.39
C LEU A 154 -21.96 -9.17 17.64
N CYS A 155 -22.73 -9.61 16.64
CA CYS A 155 -24.14 -9.96 16.81
C CYS A 155 -24.33 -11.17 17.75
N VAL A 156 -23.47 -12.18 17.66
CA VAL A 156 -23.52 -13.34 18.57
C VAL A 156 -23.17 -12.91 19.99
N VAL A 157 -22.12 -12.11 20.18
CA VAL A 157 -21.71 -11.59 21.49
C VAL A 157 -22.81 -10.71 22.10
N SER A 158 -23.42 -9.81 21.31
CA SER A 158 -24.50 -8.97 21.82
C SER A 158 -25.74 -9.78 22.20
N TYR A 159 -26.08 -10.82 21.43
CA TYR A 159 -27.15 -11.75 21.76
C TYR A 159 -26.86 -12.55 23.02
N MET A 160 -25.64 -13.07 23.19
CA MET A 160 -25.22 -13.79 24.41
C MET A 160 -25.29 -12.89 25.64
N ARG A 161 -24.81 -11.64 25.54
CA ARG A 161 -24.92 -10.65 26.61
C ARG A 161 -26.37 -10.32 26.95
N ALA A 162 -27.23 -10.13 25.94
CA ALA A 162 -28.66 -9.87 26.15
C ALA A 162 -29.39 -11.05 26.80
N SER A 163 -28.95 -12.28 26.50
CA SER A 163 -29.53 -13.52 27.04
C SER A 163 -28.98 -13.87 28.43
N GLY A 164 -28.06 -13.07 29.00
CA GLY A 164 -27.41 -13.36 30.28
C GLY A 164 -26.51 -14.60 30.24
N ILE A 165 -26.20 -15.12 29.05
CA ILE A 165 -25.32 -16.27 28.86
C ILE A 165 -23.89 -15.75 28.91
N SER A 166 -23.34 -15.62 30.11
CA SER A 166 -21.91 -15.37 30.26
C SER A 166 -21.17 -16.70 30.04
N PRO A 167 -20.23 -16.78 29.08
CA PRO A 167 -19.42 -17.98 28.86
C PRO A 167 -18.46 -18.27 30.04
N THR A 168 -18.41 -17.38 31.04
CA THR A 168 -17.50 -17.40 32.19
C THR A 168 -18.01 -18.22 33.39
N GLY A 169 -19.14 -18.93 33.25
CA GLY A 169 -19.74 -19.68 34.35
C GLY A 169 -19.02 -20.96 34.81
N LEU A 170 -18.02 -21.49 34.08
CA LEU A 170 -17.46 -22.81 34.44
C LEU A 170 -15.93 -23.00 34.41
N PHE A 171 -15.12 -22.18 33.72
CA PHE A 171 -13.68 -22.53 33.57
C PHE A 171 -12.64 -21.40 33.53
N PHE A 172 -13.03 -20.11 33.46
CA PHE A 172 -12.05 -19.03 33.26
C PHE A 172 -12.31 -17.89 34.26
N HIS A 173 -11.85 -18.09 35.49
CA HIS A 173 -11.68 -17.01 36.45
C HIS A 173 -10.22 -16.58 36.43
N ASP A 174 -9.88 -15.69 35.51
CA ASP A 174 -8.79 -14.75 35.76
C ASP A 174 -9.21 -13.41 35.19
N VAL A 175 -9.63 -12.57 36.12
CA VAL A 175 -9.87 -11.15 35.95
C VAL A 175 -8.61 -10.56 35.34
N TYR A 176 -8.77 -9.90 34.19
CA TYR A 176 -7.78 -9.04 33.55
C TYR A 176 -6.96 -8.32 34.64
N PRO A 177 -5.65 -8.62 34.84
CA PRO A 177 -4.92 -8.05 35.95
C PRO A 177 -4.84 -6.54 35.75
N ALA A 178 -5.12 -5.76 36.80
CA ALA A 178 -5.15 -4.29 36.81
C ALA A 178 -3.84 -3.60 36.32
N CYS A 179 -2.79 -4.36 36.04
CA CYS A 179 -1.54 -3.87 35.45
C CYS A 179 -1.62 -3.73 33.91
N SER A 180 -2.54 -4.43 33.25
CA SER A 180 -2.83 -4.28 31.81
C SER A 180 -3.33 -2.88 31.47
N GLU A 181 -4.16 -2.26 32.32
CA GLU A 181 -4.71 -0.91 32.12
C GLU A 181 -3.63 0.16 31.89
N TRP A 182 -2.43 -0.02 32.46
CA TRP A 182 -1.30 0.91 32.29
C TRP A 182 -0.52 0.69 30.99
N LEU A 183 -0.55 -0.53 30.44
CA LEU A 183 0.15 -0.89 29.21
C LEU A 183 -0.75 -0.73 27.97
N ASP A 184 -2.06 -0.85 28.13
CA ASP A 184 -3.07 -0.65 27.08
C ASP A 184 -2.91 0.66 26.28
N PRO A 185 -2.71 1.85 26.90
CA PRO A 185 -2.50 3.07 26.14
C PRO A 185 -1.19 3.04 25.34
N ILE A 186 -0.16 2.35 25.83
CA ILE A 186 1.11 2.19 25.11
C ILE A 186 0.90 1.31 23.88
N PHE A 187 0.24 0.16 24.03
CA PHE A 187 -0.09 -0.70 22.91
C PHE A 187 -1.01 0.00 21.89
N MET A 188 -1.99 0.77 22.36
CA MET A 188 -2.86 1.57 21.49
C MET A 188 -2.04 2.56 20.65
N VAL A 189 -1.15 3.34 21.27
CA VAL A 189 -0.28 4.29 20.54
C VAL A 189 0.56 3.57 19.50
N LEU A 190 1.11 2.40 19.84
CA LEU A 190 1.89 1.57 18.92
C LEU A 190 1.06 1.06 17.74
N TYR A 191 -0.18 0.63 17.97
CA TYR A 191 -1.11 0.24 16.90
C TYR A 191 -1.54 1.43 16.03
N ILE A 192 -1.75 2.61 16.59
CA ILE A 192 -2.03 3.83 15.82
C ILE A 192 -0.84 4.19 14.92
N LEU A 193 0.39 4.10 15.45
CA LEU A 193 1.59 4.31 14.65
C LEU A 193 1.71 3.27 13.52
N LEU A 194 1.32 2.02 13.78
CA LEU A 194 1.24 0.97 12.75
C LEU A 194 0.21 1.33 11.67
N MET A 195 -1.00 1.77 12.05
CA MET A 195 -2.02 2.26 11.12
C MET A 195 -1.48 3.36 10.21
N ILE A 196 -0.92 4.41 10.80
CA ILE A 196 -0.37 5.56 10.07
C ILE A 196 0.71 5.10 9.09
N ARG A 197 1.57 4.16 9.51
CA ARG A 197 2.64 3.63 8.66
C ARG A 197 2.10 2.83 7.48
N ILE A 198 1.13 1.96 7.70
CA ILE A 198 0.52 1.14 6.63
C ILE A 198 -0.23 2.04 5.65
N LEU A 199 -1.03 2.97 6.15
CA LEU A 199 -1.78 3.92 5.33
C LEU A 199 -0.83 4.85 4.54
N GLY A 200 0.22 5.35 5.19
CA GLY A 200 1.23 6.20 4.57
C GLY A 200 2.00 5.48 3.46
N ARG A 201 2.39 4.21 3.66
CA ARG A 201 3.02 3.41 2.59
C ARG A 201 2.05 3.08 1.45
N HIS A 202 0.77 2.84 1.77
CA HIS A 202 -0.24 2.64 0.74
C HIS A 202 -0.43 3.88 -0.14
N TYR A 203 -0.57 5.06 0.49
CA TYR A 203 -0.67 6.33 -0.22
C TYR A 203 0.57 6.65 -1.05
N ALA A 204 1.77 6.44 -0.50
CA ALA A 204 3.01 6.63 -1.24
C ALA A 204 3.08 5.73 -2.49
N ASN A 205 2.63 4.47 -2.37
CA ASN A 205 2.57 3.55 -3.51
C ASN A 205 1.55 4.01 -4.56
N ILE A 206 0.40 4.54 -4.16
CA ILE A 206 -0.59 5.11 -5.11
C ILE A 206 0.01 6.33 -5.82
N LEU A 207 0.62 7.24 -5.08
CA LEU A 207 1.22 8.46 -5.64
C LEU A 207 2.32 8.12 -6.67
N LEU A 208 3.18 7.14 -6.37
CA LEU A 208 4.18 6.65 -7.31
C LEU A 208 3.55 6.07 -8.58
N LEU A 209 2.43 5.35 -8.46
CA LEU A 209 1.71 4.81 -9.61
C LEU A 209 1.09 5.92 -10.47
N GLU A 210 0.53 6.96 -9.85
CA GLU A 210 0.01 8.11 -10.58
C GLU A 210 1.11 8.88 -11.30
N GLN A 211 2.26 9.08 -10.63
CA GLN A 211 3.42 9.72 -11.25
C GLN A 211 3.95 8.90 -12.45
N GLN A 212 4.01 7.57 -12.33
CA GLN A 212 4.41 6.70 -13.44
C GLN A 212 3.42 6.75 -14.60
N ARG A 213 2.11 6.82 -14.32
CA ARG A 213 1.09 6.99 -15.37
C ARG A 213 1.22 8.34 -16.07
N ALA A 214 1.42 9.41 -15.32
CA ALA A 214 1.63 10.75 -15.88
C ALA A 214 2.86 10.78 -16.79
N LEU A 215 3.97 10.17 -16.38
CA LEU A 215 5.19 10.05 -17.20
C LEU A 215 4.96 9.21 -18.47
N HIS A 216 4.25 8.09 -18.37
CA HIS A 216 3.91 7.28 -19.55
C HIS A 216 3.01 8.04 -20.53
N GLN A 217 2.01 8.77 -20.04
CA GLN A 217 1.18 9.64 -20.87
C GLN A 217 2.01 10.74 -21.53
N GLN A 218 2.91 11.39 -20.78
CA GLN A 218 3.80 12.42 -21.32
C GLN A 218 4.74 11.85 -22.41
N GLN A 219 5.28 10.64 -22.23
CA GLN A 219 6.10 9.97 -23.23
C GLN A 219 5.30 9.61 -24.48
N GLN A 220 4.05 9.14 -24.33
CA GLN A 220 3.15 8.87 -25.45
C GLN A 220 2.87 10.16 -26.23
N HIS A 221 2.53 11.25 -25.54
CA HIS A 221 2.33 12.55 -26.17
C HIS A 221 3.60 13.05 -26.88
N SER A 222 4.77 12.94 -26.25
CA SER A 222 6.05 13.31 -26.88
C SER A 222 6.34 12.47 -28.14
N SER A 223 6.07 11.17 -28.10
CA SER A 223 6.26 10.28 -29.25
C SER A 223 5.34 10.64 -30.43
N LEU A 224 4.09 11.02 -30.14
CA LEU A 224 3.13 11.48 -31.15
C LEU A 224 3.57 12.81 -31.76
N VAL A 225 3.99 13.77 -30.93
CA VAL A 225 4.52 15.07 -31.39
C VAL A 225 5.75 14.87 -32.27
N ASN A 226 6.68 13.99 -31.87
CA ASN A 226 7.89 13.72 -32.65
C ASN A 226 7.60 13.02 -33.98
N GLN A 227 6.63 12.09 -34.01
CA GLN A 227 6.14 11.49 -35.26
C GLN A 227 5.51 12.53 -36.18
N GLN A 228 4.69 13.45 -35.65
CA GLN A 228 4.11 14.52 -36.43
C GLN A 228 5.17 15.48 -36.97
N LEU A 229 6.11 15.94 -36.13
CA LEU A 229 7.25 16.78 -36.56
C LEU A 229 8.08 16.10 -37.65
N THR A 230 8.36 14.81 -37.49
CA THR A 230 9.12 14.03 -38.50
C THR A 230 8.35 13.96 -39.82
N LYS A 231 7.03 13.74 -39.79
CA LYS A 231 6.19 13.78 -40.99
C LYS A 231 6.25 15.15 -41.69
N HIS A 232 6.10 16.24 -40.93
CA HIS A 232 6.19 17.59 -41.49
C HIS A 232 7.58 17.88 -42.06
N PHE A 233 8.66 17.50 -41.37
CA PHE A 233 10.03 17.66 -41.86
C PHE A 233 10.28 16.86 -43.15
N LEU A 234 9.78 15.63 -43.23
CA LEU A 234 9.95 14.78 -44.41
C LEU A 234 9.12 15.30 -45.60
N LEU A 235 7.96 15.89 -45.33
CA LEU A 235 7.12 16.57 -46.32
C LEU A 235 7.83 17.83 -46.85
N VAL A 236 8.38 18.67 -45.98
CA VAL A 236 9.19 19.84 -46.37
C VAL A 236 10.44 19.43 -47.14
N LYS A 237 11.11 18.34 -46.76
CA LYS A 237 12.30 17.85 -47.48
C LYS A 237 11.96 17.24 -48.85
N GLY A 238 10.83 16.52 -48.94
CA GLY A 238 10.29 16.02 -50.21
C GLY A 238 9.89 17.16 -51.14
N LEU A 239 9.22 18.19 -50.61
CA LEU A 239 8.88 19.40 -51.34
C LEU A 239 10.09 20.26 -51.67
N SER A 240 11.14 20.27 -50.86
CA SER A 240 12.41 20.94 -51.20
C SER A 240 13.09 20.26 -52.40
N ARG A 241 13.07 18.92 -52.46
CA ARG A 241 13.59 18.16 -53.62
C ARG A 241 12.74 18.36 -54.87
N SER A 242 11.41 18.35 -54.73
CA SER A 242 10.45 18.63 -55.82
C SER A 242 10.49 20.10 -56.26
N GLY A 243 10.68 21.01 -55.31
CA GLY A 243 10.81 22.44 -55.51
C GLY A 243 12.12 22.79 -56.19
N GLN A 244 13.20 22.06 -55.94
CA GLN A 244 14.46 22.24 -56.67
C GLN A 244 14.31 21.87 -58.16
N SER A 245 13.48 20.87 -58.49
CA SER A 245 13.16 20.53 -59.89
C SER A 245 12.18 21.52 -60.54
N GLU A 246 11.20 22.05 -59.81
CA GLU A 246 10.26 23.06 -60.36
C GLU A 246 10.85 24.48 -60.40
N TYR A 247 11.76 24.82 -59.49
CA TYR A 247 12.53 26.06 -59.51
C TYR A 247 13.47 26.09 -60.72
N MET A 248 14.07 24.95 -61.08
CA MET A 248 14.78 24.79 -62.36
C MET A 248 13.85 24.88 -63.58
N ALA A 249 12.54 24.65 -63.41
CA ALA A 249 11.52 24.77 -64.46
C ALA A 249 10.88 26.17 -64.55
N GLY A 250 11.28 27.14 -63.71
CA GLY A 250 10.88 28.55 -63.81
C GLY A 250 9.47 28.89 -63.32
N ASN A 251 8.82 28.01 -62.54
CA ASN A 251 7.42 28.18 -62.15
C ASN A 251 7.29 28.70 -60.69
N HIS A 252 7.59 29.97 -60.49
CA HIS A 252 7.74 30.57 -59.14
C HIS A 252 6.42 30.74 -58.36
N GLU A 253 5.28 30.93 -59.04
CA GLU A 253 3.99 31.20 -58.38
C GLU A 253 3.40 29.97 -57.66
N LEU A 254 3.62 28.77 -58.22
CA LEU A 254 3.19 27.52 -57.60
C LEU A 254 4.02 27.15 -56.36
N LEU A 255 5.28 27.59 -56.32
CA LEU A 255 6.16 27.38 -55.19
C LEU A 255 5.71 28.20 -53.98
N ASP A 256 5.38 29.49 -54.18
CA ASP A 256 4.90 30.39 -53.13
C ASP A 256 3.52 30.00 -52.59
N ALA A 257 2.62 29.52 -53.46
CA ALA A 257 1.32 29.00 -53.04
C ALA A 257 1.45 27.74 -52.17
N ARG A 258 2.47 26.90 -52.41
CA ARG A 258 2.72 25.70 -51.62
C ARG A 258 3.40 26.03 -50.30
N PHE A 259 4.32 27.00 -50.26
CA PHE A 259 4.96 27.46 -49.03
C PHE A 259 3.99 28.22 -48.12
N SER A 260 3.04 28.99 -48.66
CA SER A 260 2.03 29.69 -47.87
C SER A 260 1.01 28.73 -47.23
N GLU A 261 0.60 27.67 -47.92
CA GLU A 261 -0.28 26.65 -47.32
C GLU A 261 0.44 25.88 -46.19
N ILE A 262 1.76 25.69 -46.29
CA ILE A 262 2.57 25.06 -45.22
C ILE A 262 2.71 25.99 -44.02
N ALA A 263 2.95 27.29 -44.24
CA ALA A 263 2.98 28.28 -43.17
C ALA A 263 1.63 28.29 -42.42
N ARG A 264 0.51 28.22 -43.17
CA ARG A 264 -0.84 28.16 -42.61
C ARG A 264 -1.08 26.89 -41.79
N GLN A 265 -0.61 25.73 -42.25
CA GLN A 265 -0.76 24.47 -41.51
C GLN A 265 0.12 24.44 -40.25
N CYS A 266 1.33 25.02 -40.28
CA CYS A 266 2.17 25.20 -39.09
C CYS A 266 1.53 26.14 -38.07
N GLU A 267 0.96 27.26 -38.51
CA GLU A 267 0.26 28.21 -37.64
C GLU A 267 -0.96 27.57 -36.97
N THR A 268 -1.71 26.75 -37.72
CA THR A 268 -2.85 25.99 -37.17
C THR A 268 -2.39 24.95 -36.12
N ALA A 269 -1.25 24.29 -36.34
CA ALA A 269 -0.71 23.32 -35.38
C ALA A 269 -0.19 24.00 -34.10
N ILE A 270 0.40 25.19 -34.22
CA ILE A 270 0.81 26.02 -33.07
C ILE A 270 -0.40 26.45 -32.25
N ASP A 271 -1.51 26.81 -32.90
CA ASP A 271 -2.73 27.24 -32.23
C ASP A 271 -3.46 26.09 -31.51
N ILE A 272 -3.38 24.87 -32.04
CA ILE A 272 -3.87 23.66 -31.32
C ILE A 272 -3.01 23.35 -30.10
N LEU A 273 -1.69 23.59 -30.19
CA LEU A 273 -0.76 23.38 -29.07
C LEU A 273 -0.90 24.45 -27.97
N SER A 274 -1.24 25.69 -28.32
CA SER A 274 -1.52 26.77 -27.36
C SER A 274 -2.83 26.53 -26.62
N GLN A 275 -3.87 26.06 -27.30
CA GLN A 275 -5.18 25.76 -26.70
C GLN A 275 -5.18 24.49 -25.83
N GLY A 276 -4.26 23.55 -26.06
CA GLY A 276 -4.13 22.30 -25.28
C GLY A 276 -3.34 22.42 -23.97
N SER A 277 -2.76 23.59 -23.66
CA SER A 277 -1.91 23.82 -22.48
C SER A 277 -2.58 24.77 -21.47
N PRO A 278 -3.30 24.28 -20.45
CA PRO A 278 -3.88 25.12 -19.40
C PRO A 278 -2.84 25.64 -18.36
N LEU A 279 -1.54 25.61 -18.66
CA LEU A 279 -0.45 25.96 -17.74
C LEU A 279 0.43 27.14 -18.18
N LEU A 280 0.06 27.84 -19.26
CA LEU A 280 0.73 29.08 -19.69
C LEU A 280 -0.23 30.27 -19.77
N GLN A 281 -1.31 30.26 -18.98
CA GLN A 281 -2.07 31.47 -18.71
C GLN A 281 -1.43 32.18 -17.53
N GLU A 282 -0.45 33.01 -17.86
CA GLU A 282 0.07 34.03 -16.96
C GLU A 282 -1.11 34.89 -16.48
N PRO A 283 -1.21 35.19 -15.17
CA PRO A 283 -2.32 35.96 -14.64
C PRO A 283 -2.10 37.43 -14.99
N ASP A 284 -2.76 37.90 -16.05
CA ASP A 284 -2.88 39.32 -16.31
C ASP A 284 -3.75 39.95 -15.21
N THR A 285 -3.08 40.76 -14.42
CA THR A 285 -3.59 41.74 -13.47
C THR A 285 -4.67 42.64 -14.07
N VAL A 286 -5.85 42.68 -13.44
CA VAL A 286 -6.58 43.90 -13.09
C VAL A 286 -7.27 43.67 -11.74
#